data_AF-X0Z1E5-F1
#
_entry.id   AF-X0Z1E5-F1
#
_cell.length_a   1.000
_cell.length_b   1.000
_cell.length_c   1.000
_cell.angle_alpha   90.00
_cell.angle_beta   90.00
_cell.angle_gamma   90.00
#
_symmetry.space_group_name_H-M   'P 1'
#
loop_
_entity.id
_entity.type
_entity.pdbx_description
1 polymer ?
#
loop_
_entity_poly.entity_id
_entity_poly.type
_entity_poly.pdbx_seq_one_letter_code
_entity_poly.pdbx_strand_id
1 'polypeptide(L)'
;GSGKISANDLPKELKAANGYASTQSIEISDDGISLNSAVTEFEKDLILQSLEKTKWVKNKAAKLLQLNRTTLVEKIKRHRIQQCAV
;
A
#
# COMPACT_ATOMS: atom_id res chain seq x y z
N GLY A 1 -12.57 15.50 -38.92
CA GLY A 1 -11.80 16.31 -37.95
C GLY A 1 -11.00 15.38 -37.08
N SER A 2 -9.71 15.66 -36.89
CA SER A 2 -8.82 14.91 -35.99
C SER A 2 -9.18 15.22 -34.53
N GLY A 3 -10.09 14.44 -33.95
CA GLY A 3 -10.54 14.60 -32.56
C GLY A 3 -9.49 14.04 -31.59
N LYS A 4 -8.68 14.91 -31.00
CA LYS A 4 -7.76 14.54 -29.91
C LYS A 4 -8.39 14.99 -28.60
N ILE A 5 -8.76 14.03 -27.75
CA ILE A 5 -9.30 14.28 -26.42
C ILE A 5 -8.11 14.34 -25.45
N SER A 6 -7.99 15.44 -24.69
CA SER A 6 -6.96 15.61 -23.66
C SER A 6 -7.53 15.39 -22.26
N ALA A 7 -6.67 15.13 -21.26
CA ALA A 7 -7.08 14.97 -19.86
C ALA A 7 -7.88 16.16 -19.31
N ASN A 8 -7.78 17.33 -19.95
CA ASN A 8 -8.57 18.51 -19.61
C ASN A 8 -10.05 18.41 -19.97
N ASP A 9 -10.41 17.63 -20.98
CA ASP A 9 -11.78 17.41 -21.46
C ASP A 9 -12.60 16.48 -20.55
N LEU A 10 -11.93 15.86 -19.57
CA LEU A 10 -12.58 14.98 -18.62
C LEU A 10 -13.41 15.80 -17.60
N PRO A 11 -14.65 15.42 -17.28
CA PRO A 11 -15.44 16.11 -16.26
C PRO A 11 -14.79 16.01 -14.87
N LYS A 12 -15.00 17.05 -14.05
CA LYS A 12 -14.36 17.21 -12.73
C LYS A 12 -14.62 16.03 -11.79
N GLU A 13 -15.79 15.39 -11.91
CA GLU A 13 -16.16 14.20 -11.13
C GLU A 13 -15.26 12.99 -11.42
N LEU A 14 -14.78 12.85 -12.66
CA LEU A 14 -13.83 11.81 -13.05
C LEU A 14 -12.37 12.20 -12.77
N LYS A 15 -12.03 13.51 -12.80
CA LYS A 15 -10.71 13.99 -12.32
C LYS A 15 -10.54 13.77 -10.82
N ALA A 16 -11.62 13.94 -10.06
CA ALA A 16 -11.68 13.69 -8.62
C ALA A 16 -11.78 12.19 -8.27
N ALA A 17 -12.11 11.33 -9.25
CA ALA A 17 -11.87 9.89 -9.17
C ALA A 17 -10.36 9.55 -9.27
N ASN A 18 -9.54 10.32 -8.57
CA ASN A 18 -8.24 9.93 -8.03
C ASN A 18 -8.34 8.71 -7.07
N GLY A 19 -9.55 8.15 -6.94
CA GLY A 19 -9.94 6.96 -6.20
C GLY A 19 -10.18 5.71 -7.05
N TYR A 20 -9.86 5.72 -8.35
CA TYR A 20 -9.21 4.51 -8.86
C TYR A 20 -7.84 4.53 -8.20
N ALA A 21 -7.80 3.99 -6.98
CA ALA A 21 -6.57 3.68 -6.27
C ALA A 21 -5.61 3.21 -7.34
N SER A 22 -4.51 3.94 -7.53
CA SER A 22 -3.42 3.56 -8.42
C SER A 22 -3.31 2.07 -8.24
N THR A 23 -3.81 1.31 -9.21
CA THR A 23 -3.61 -0.13 -9.18
C THR A 23 -2.10 -0.15 -9.18
N GLN A 24 -1.49 -0.62 -8.09
CA GLN A 24 -0.08 -0.93 -8.10
C GLN A 24 -0.01 -2.04 -9.14
N SER A 25 0.03 -1.64 -10.41
CA SER A 25 0.13 -2.51 -11.55
C SER A 25 1.53 -3.03 -11.39
N ILE A 26 1.65 -4.19 -10.75
CA ILE A 26 2.92 -4.87 -10.62
C ILE A 26 3.26 -5.30 -12.04
N GLU A 27 3.99 -4.44 -12.75
CA GLU A 27 4.47 -4.73 -14.10
C GLU A 27 5.68 -5.66 -13.98
N ILE A 28 5.51 -6.86 -14.50
CA ILE A 28 6.59 -7.85 -14.56
C ILE A 28 7.48 -7.45 -15.73
N SER A 29 8.71 -7.02 -15.44
CA SER A 29 9.72 -6.73 -16.47
C SER A 29 10.17 -8.02 -17.17
N ASP A 30 10.74 -7.91 -18.38
CA ASP A 30 11.29 -9.07 -19.12
C ASP A 30 12.36 -9.86 -18.34
N ASP A 31 13.04 -9.23 -17.39
CA ASP A 31 14.02 -9.86 -16.47
C ASP A 31 13.35 -10.61 -15.29
N GLY A 32 12.01 -10.50 -15.17
CA GLY A 32 11.20 -11.09 -14.10
C GLY A 32 11.11 -10.24 -12.82
N ILE A 33 10.36 -10.74 -11.84
CA ILE A 33 10.27 -10.14 -10.50
C ILE A 33 10.41 -11.22 -9.42
N SER A 34 11.10 -10.87 -8.32
CA SER A 34 11.11 -11.73 -7.14
C SER A 34 9.81 -11.55 -6.36
N LEU A 35 8.91 -12.54 -6.45
CA LEU A 35 7.64 -12.55 -5.71
C LEU A 35 7.86 -12.32 -4.22
N ASN A 36 8.88 -12.95 -3.62
CA ASN A 36 9.18 -12.79 -2.20
C ASN A 36 9.49 -11.34 -1.83
N SER A 37 10.22 -10.61 -2.68
CA SER A 37 10.53 -9.20 -2.46
C SER A 37 9.28 -8.32 -2.59
N ALA A 38 8.49 -8.53 -3.63
CA ALA A 38 7.25 -7.78 -3.87
C ALA A 38 6.23 -7.99 -2.75
N VAL A 39 6.01 -9.24 -2.33
CA VAL A 39 5.14 -9.57 -1.19
C VAL A 39 5.68 -8.94 0.10
N THR A 40 7.00 -8.97 0.32
CA THR A 40 7.61 -8.35 1.50
C THR A 40 7.37 -6.83 1.55
N GLU A 41 7.47 -6.14 0.42
CA GLU A 41 7.22 -4.70 0.33
C GLU A 41 5.74 -4.38 0.55
N PHE A 42 4.85 -5.15 -0.07
CA PHE A 42 3.42 -5.01 0.12
C PHE A 42 2.99 -5.27 1.58
N GLU A 43 3.55 -6.31 2.21
CA GLU A 43 3.31 -6.59 3.63
C GLU A 43 3.78 -5.45 4.54
N LYS A 44 4.95 -4.86 4.24
CA LYS A 44 5.46 -3.69 4.99
C LYS A 44 4.51 -2.52 4.91
N ASP A 45 4.05 -2.19 3.71
CA ASP A 45 3.15 -1.07 3.46
C ASP A 45 1.81 -1.25 4.20
N LEU A 46 1.22 -2.44 4.12
CA LEU A 46 -0.01 -2.77 4.87
C LEU A 46 0.16 -2.63 6.38
N ILE A 47 1.29 -3.09 6.93
CA ILE A 47 1.59 -2.96 8.36
C ILE A 47 1.73 -1.48 8.74
N LEU A 48 2.43 -0.69 7.92
CA LEU A 48 2.63 0.74 8.15
C LEU A 48 1.28 1.47 8.15
N GLN A 49 0.48 1.32 7.10
CA GLN A 49 -0.84 1.93 6.99
C GLN A 49 -1.75 1.54 8.17
N SER A 50 -1.69 0.29 8.61
CA SER A 50 -2.48 -0.20 9.74
C SER A 50 -2.01 0.40 11.06
N LEU A 51 -0.71 0.60 11.24
CA LEU A 51 -0.15 1.28 12.40
C LEU A 51 -0.54 2.76 12.39
N GLU A 52 -0.41 3.47 11.27
CA GLU A 52 -0.77 4.88 11.15
C GLU A 52 -2.25 5.13 11.44
N LYS A 53 -3.15 4.35 10.81
CA LYS A 53 -4.60 4.41 11.06
C LYS A 53 -4.98 4.15 12.51
N THR A 54 -4.16 3.39 13.23
CA THR A 54 -4.42 3.03 14.63
C THR A 54 -3.60 3.81 15.64
N LYS A 55 -2.92 4.88 15.21
CA LYS A 55 -2.00 5.69 16.04
C LYS A 55 -0.95 4.81 16.73
N TRP A 56 -0.37 3.87 15.99
CA TRP A 56 0.68 2.94 16.42
C TRP A 56 0.26 1.95 17.51
N VAL A 57 -1.05 1.76 17.74
CA VAL A 57 -1.56 0.77 18.68
C VAL A 57 -1.49 -0.62 18.06
N LYS A 58 -0.41 -1.37 18.33
CA LYS A 58 -0.13 -2.71 17.77
C LYS A 58 -1.31 -3.70 17.84
N ASN A 59 -2.09 -3.68 18.92
CA ASN A 59 -3.27 -4.53 19.08
C ASN A 59 -4.39 -4.15 18.09
N LYS A 60 -4.64 -2.85 17.91
CA LYS A 60 -5.63 -2.35 16.94
C LYS A 60 -5.17 -2.59 15.51
N ALA A 61 -3.88 -2.38 15.21
CA ALA A 61 -3.31 -2.68 13.89
C ALA A 61 -3.44 -4.18 13.54
N ALA A 62 -3.18 -5.06 14.52
CA ALA A 62 -3.33 -6.51 14.34
C ALA A 62 -4.79 -6.88 14.04
N LYS A 63 -5.75 -6.27 14.75
CA LYS A 63 -7.19 -6.45 14.47
C LYS A 63 -7.59 -5.94 13.08
N LEU A 64 -7.02 -4.82 12.64
CA LEU A 64 -7.31 -4.22 11.33
C LEU A 64 -6.85 -5.13 10.18
N LEU A 65 -5.70 -5.78 10.36
CA LEU A 65 -5.16 -6.77 9.42
C LEU A 65 -5.72 -8.19 9.63
N GLN A 66 -6.61 -8.39 10.61
CA GLN A 66 -7.11 -9.71 11.03
C GLN A 66 -5.99 -10.73 11.33
N LEU A 67 -4.91 -10.25 11.95
CA LEU A 67 -3.75 -11.04 12.33
C LEU A 67 -3.70 -11.21 13.85
N ASN A 68 -3.06 -12.30 14.30
CA ASN A 68 -2.70 -12.44 15.71
C ASN A 68 -1.68 -11.35 16.10
N ARG A 69 -1.83 -10.78 17.30
CA ARG A 69 -0.91 -9.75 17.84
C ARG A 69 0.54 -10.22 17.79
N THR A 70 0.80 -11.48 18.14
CA THR A 70 2.13 -12.10 18.15
C THR A 70 2.72 -12.16 16.74
N THR A 71 1.94 -12.60 15.75
CA THR A 71 2.35 -12.65 14.33
C THR A 71 2.68 -11.26 13.78
N LEU A 72 1.87 -10.26 14.12
CA LEU A 72 2.16 -8.88 13.71
C LEU A 72 3.48 -8.37 14.31
N VAL A 73 3.73 -8.64 15.59
CA VAL A 73 4.97 -8.25 16.26
C VAL A 73 6.20 -8.93 15.64
N GLU A 74 6.09 -10.20 15.28
CA GLU A 74 7.15 -10.91 14.56
C GLU A 74 7.39 -10.30 13.17
N LYS A 75 6.34 -10.02 12.40
CA LYS A 75 6.47 -9.38 11.08
C LYS A 75 7.11 -7.99 11.21
N ILE A 76 6.69 -7.16 12.17
CA ILE A 76 7.31 -5.84 12.43
C ILE A 76 8.82 -5.98 12.72
N LYS A 77 9.22 -6.98 13.53
CA LYS A 77 10.64 -7.25 13.82
C LYS A 77 11.41 -7.71 12.58
N ARG A 78 10.85 -8.65 11.80
CA ARG A 78 11.46 -9.17 10.56
C ARG A 78 11.64 -8.06 9.53
N HIS A 79 10.65 -7.19 9.39
CA HIS A 79 10.68 -6.10 8.43
C HIS A 79 11.38 -4.83 8.93
N ARG A 80 11.92 -4.83 10.17
CA ARG A 80 12.60 -3.69 10.79
C ARG A 80 11.74 -2.40 10.79
N ILE A 81 10.42 -2.53 10.87
CA ILE A 81 9.52 -1.37 10.92
C ILE A 81 9.65 -0.76 12.32
N GLN A 82 10.45 0.30 12.43
CA GLN A 82 10.62 1.06 13.65
C GLN A 82 10.03 2.45 13.45
N GLN A 83 9.28 2.92 14.44
CA GLN A 83 8.84 4.31 14.48
C GLN A 83 10.10 5.16 14.61
N CYS A 84 10.53 5.81 13.52
CA CYS A 84 11.49 6.89 13.61
C CYS A 84 10.73 8.05 14.26
N ALA A 85 10.87 8.18 15.57
CA ALA A 85 10.45 9.37 16.27
C ALA A 85 11.43 10.48 15.88
N VAL A 86 10.99 11.35 14.96
CA VAL A 86 11.58 12.67 14.71
C VAL A 86 10.85 13.72 15.54
#